data_AF-A0A258I676-F1
#
_entry.id   AF-A0A258I676-F1
#
_cell.length_a   1.000
_cell.length_b   1.000
_cell.length_c   1.000
_cell.angle_alpha   90.00
_cell.angle_beta   90.00
_cell.angle_gamma   90.00
#
_symmetry.space_group_name_H-M   'P 1'
#
loop_
_entity.id
_entity.type
_entity.pdbx_description
1 polymer ?
#
loop_
_entity_poly.entity_id
_entity_poly.type
_entity_poly.pdbx_seq_one_letter_code
_entity_poly.pdbx_strand_id
1 'polypeptide(L)'
;MGKEYTAKSFKSGNSVAIRVPAGLGIEPDREWGVEWVDGDLVFRAKPAGKRKIDVSKFWGKAKGLKVPERRDFDERPSTIAAREADVNR
;
A
#
# COMPACT_ATOMS: atom_id res chain seq x y z
N MET A 1 -13.93 -24.72 -10.91
CA MET A 1 -15.18 -24.13 -11.41
C MET A 1 -15.23 -22.71 -10.90
N GLY A 2 -15.07 -21.71 -11.77
CA GLY A 2 -15.12 -20.30 -11.34
C GLY A 2 -16.53 -19.93 -10.92
N LYS A 3 -16.68 -19.16 -9.84
CA LYS A 3 -17.98 -18.59 -9.47
C LYS A 3 -18.29 -17.47 -10.45
N GLU A 4 -19.33 -17.65 -11.25
CA GLU A 4 -19.88 -16.59 -12.08
C GLU A 4 -20.78 -15.70 -11.24
N TYR A 5 -20.64 -14.39 -11.40
CA TYR A 5 -21.47 -13.41 -10.72
C TYR A 5 -22.14 -12.50 -11.74
N THR A 6 -23.45 -12.36 -11.63
CA THR A 6 -24.19 -11.36 -12.41
C THR A 6 -23.99 -9.98 -11.80
N ALA A 7 -23.58 -9.02 -12.62
CA ALA A 7 -23.42 -7.62 -12.22
C ALA A 7 -24.16 -6.69 -13.18
N LYS A 8 -24.64 -5.57 -12.66
CA LYS A 8 -25.33 -4.53 -13.44
C LYS A 8 -24.45 -3.29 -13.54
N SER A 9 -24.35 -2.74 -14.75
CA SER A 9 -23.70 -1.46 -14.99
C SER A 9 -24.63 -0.29 -14.64
N PHE A 10 -24.04 0.85 -14.32
CA PHE A 10 -24.77 2.08 -14.01
C PHE A 10 -23.98 3.31 -14.47
N LYS A 11 -24.68 4.42 -14.70
CA LYS A 11 -24.06 5.70 -15.07
C LYS A 11 -23.33 6.29 -13.86
N SER A 12 -22.07 6.67 -14.08
CA SER A 12 -21.22 7.34 -13.09
C SER A 12 -20.62 8.58 -13.74
N GLY A 13 -21.26 9.73 -13.55
CA GLY A 13 -20.90 10.98 -14.24
C GLY A 13 -21.01 10.84 -15.76
N ASN A 14 -19.89 11.08 -16.45
CA ASN A 14 -19.75 10.94 -17.90
C ASN A 14 -19.30 9.54 -18.33
N SER A 15 -19.25 8.58 -17.40
CA SER A 15 -18.76 7.22 -17.61
C SER A 15 -19.77 6.17 -17.19
N VAL A 16 -19.43 4.90 -17.44
CA VAL A 16 -20.16 3.72 -16.95
C VAL A 16 -19.29 3.01 -15.91
N ALA A 17 -19.91 2.57 -14.82
CA ALA A 17 -19.28 1.74 -13.80
C ALA A 17 -20.03 0.41 -13.68
N ILE A 18 -19.31 -0.64 -13.29
CA ILE A 18 -19.88 -1.95 -12.95
C ILE A 18 -19.52 -2.29 -11.50
N ARG A 19 -20.47 -2.85 -10.75
CA ARG A 19 -20.19 -3.32 -9.39
C ARG A 19 -19.47 -4.66 -9.46
N VAL A 20 -18.31 -4.72 -8.84
CA VAL A 20 -17.56 -5.97 -8.67
C VAL A 20 -17.94 -6.58 -7.32
N PRO A 21 -18.53 -7.78 -7.27
CA PRO A 21 -18.87 -8.44 -6.01
C PRO A 21 -17.63 -8.75 -5.16
N ALA A 22 -17.72 -8.54 -3.84
CA ALA A 22 -16.63 -8.81 -2.90
C ALA A 22 -16.13 -10.27 -2.94
N GLY A 23 -17.00 -11.23 -3.30
CA GLY A 23 -16.65 -12.64 -3.45
C GLY A 23 -15.61 -12.93 -4.55
N LEU A 24 -15.34 -11.97 -5.44
CA LEU A 24 -14.27 -12.07 -6.44
C LEU A 24 -12.88 -11.73 -5.86
N GLY A 25 -12.80 -11.20 -4.64
CA GLY A 25 -11.53 -10.89 -3.97
C GLY A 25 -10.72 -9.75 -4.61
N ILE A 26 -11.38 -8.87 -5.37
CA ILE A 26 -10.72 -7.69 -5.96
C ILE A 26 -10.53 -6.63 -4.88
N GLU A 27 -9.27 -6.25 -4.65
CA GLU A 27 -8.91 -5.17 -3.73
C GLU A 27 -9.37 -3.79 -4.26
N PRO A 28 -9.85 -2.90 -3.37
CA PRO A 28 -10.12 -1.52 -3.74
C PRO A 28 -8.85 -0.77 -4.14
N ASP A 29 -9.01 0.36 -4.82
CA ASP A 29 -7.92 1.29 -5.19
C ASP A 29 -6.81 0.71 -6.09
N ARG A 30 -7.09 -0.41 -6.76
CA ARG A 30 -6.20 -1.01 -7.75
C ARG A 30 -6.43 -0.42 -9.14
N GLU A 31 -5.36 -0.19 -9.89
CA GLU A 31 -5.45 0.21 -11.28
C GLU A 31 -5.61 -0.98 -12.23
N TRP A 32 -6.43 -0.78 -13.27
CA TRP A 32 -6.73 -1.80 -14.28
C TRP A 32 -6.57 -1.23 -15.69
N GLY A 33 -6.07 -2.05 -16.61
CA GLY A 33 -6.29 -1.88 -18.04
C GLY A 33 -7.61 -2.51 -18.43
N VAL A 34 -8.35 -1.86 -19.32
CA VAL A 34 -9.64 -2.33 -19.84
C VAL A 34 -9.59 -2.26 -21.35
N GLU A 35 -9.86 -3.38 -22.00
CA GLU A 35 -9.84 -3.48 -23.46
C GLU A 35 -10.87 -4.51 -23.95
N TRP A 36 -11.28 -4.37 -25.21
CA TRP A 36 -12.11 -5.35 -25.89
C TRP A 36 -11.23 -6.39 -26.57
N VAL A 37 -11.43 -7.67 -26.27
CA VAL A 37 -10.73 -8.81 -26.90
C VAL A 37 -11.77 -9.82 -27.33
N ASP A 38 -11.83 -10.14 -28.62
CA ASP A 38 -12.75 -11.14 -29.17
C ASP A 38 -14.24 -10.93 -28.82
N GLY A 39 -14.64 -9.68 -28.61
CA GLY A 39 -16.02 -9.31 -28.23
C GLY A 39 -16.27 -9.28 -26.72
N ASP A 40 -15.28 -9.66 -25.91
CA ASP A 40 -15.34 -9.61 -24.45
C ASP A 40 -14.63 -8.38 -23.90
N LEU A 41 -15.21 -7.77 -22.85
CA LEU A 41 -14.57 -6.69 -22.10
C LEU A 41 -13.64 -7.29 -21.04
N VAL A 42 -12.33 -7.21 -21.29
CA VAL A 42 -11.31 -7.83 -20.44
C VAL A 42 -10.66 -6.79 -19.54
N PHE A 43 -10.63 -7.09 -18.23
CA PHE A 43 -9.95 -6.28 -17.22
C PHE A 43 -8.64 -6.96 -16.81
N ARG A 44 -7.51 -6.25 -16.97
CA ARG A 44 -6.19 -6.73 -16.58
C ARG A 44 -5.61 -5.85 -15.49
N ALA A 45 -5.27 -6.43 -14.35
CA ALA A 45 -4.69 -5.69 -13.24
C ALA A 45 -3.33 -5.10 -13.67
N LYS A 46 -3.15 -3.80 -13.50
CA LYS A 46 -1.84 -3.21 -13.72
C LYS A 46 -0.90 -3.64 -12.59
N PRO A 47 0.39 -3.87 -12.87
CA PRO A 47 1.37 -4.07 -11.81
C PRO A 47 1.34 -2.86 -10.89
N ALA A 48 1.36 -3.08 -9.58
CA ALA A 48 1.44 -2.00 -8.63
C ALA A 48 2.71 -1.20 -8.94
N GLY A 49 2.55 0.05 -9.41
CA GLY A 49 3.68 0.93 -9.62
C GLY A 49 4.47 1.02 -8.32
N LYS A 50 5.78 0.77 -8.36
CA LYS A 50 6.63 1.03 -7.20
C LYS A 50 6.41 2.50 -6.84
N ARG A 51 5.80 2.77 -5.68
CA ARG A 51 5.64 4.12 -5.15
C ARG A 51 7.03 4.65 -4.84
N LYS A 52 7.69 5.22 -5.85
CA LYS A 52 8.95 5.92 -5.65
C LYS A 52 8.60 7.21 -4.94
N ILE A 53 9.20 7.40 -3.78
CA ILE A 53 9.18 8.68 -3.11
C ILE A 53 9.84 9.69 -4.06
N ASP A 54 9.11 10.72 -4.43
CA ASP A 54 9.62 11.79 -5.27
C ASP A 54 10.53 12.70 -4.44
N VAL A 55 11.84 12.42 -4.48
CA VAL A 55 12.87 13.14 -3.72
C VAL A 55 12.87 14.63 -4.04
N SER A 56 12.51 15.03 -5.27
CA SER A 56 12.48 16.44 -5.67
C SER A 56 11.51 17.29 -4.83
N LYS A 57 10.44 16.67 -4.31
CA LYS A 57 9.41 17.36 -3.52
C LYS A 57 9.87 17.77 -2.12
N PHE A 58 10.98 17.22 -1.62
CA PHE A 58 11.51 17.53 -0.29
C PHE A 58 13.02 17.74 -0.25
N TRP A 59 13.73 17.49 -1.35
CA TRP A 59 15.14 17.86 -1.50
C TRP A 59 15.33 19.35 -1.22
N GLY A 60 16.17 19.68 -0.24
CA GLY A 60 16.46 21.07 0.14
C GLY A 60 15.33 21.79 0.89
N LYS A 61 14.26 21.12 1.35
CA LYS A 61 13.26 21.75 2.24
C LYS A 61 13.71 21.84 3.70
N ALA A 62 14.68 21.03 4.10
CA ALA A 62 15.22 20.99 5.47
C ALA A 62 16.49 21.84 5.63
N LYS A 63 16.52 23.07 5.10
CA LYS A 63 17.75 23.91 5.07
C LYS A 63 18.27 24.30 6.46
N GLY A 64 17.39 24.38 7.46
CA GLY A 64 17.74 24.73 8.84
C GLY A 64 17.75 23.54 9.81
N LEU A 65 17.60 22.32 9.30
CA LEU A 65 17.57 21.12 10.14
C LEU A 65 18.99 20.85 10.63
N LYS A 66 19.22 21.07 11.93
CA LYS A 66 20.47 20.65 12.59
C LYS A 66 20.35 19.17 12.93
N VAL A 67 21.34 18.39 12.49
CA VAL A 67 21.51 17.03 12.99
C VAL A 67 21.70 17.13 14.51
N PRO A 68 20.80 16.54 15.32
CA PRO A 68 20.99 16.55 16.76
C PRO A 68 22.30 15.84 17.09
N GLU A 69 22.96 16.27 18.17
CA GLU A 69 24.11 15.54 18.68
C GLU A 69 23.72 14.07 18.91
N ARG A 70 24.62 13.17 18.54
CA ARG A 70 24.43 11.74 18.79
C ARG A 70 24.30 11.55 20.29
N ARG A 71 23.08 11.30 20.74
CA ARG A 71 22.80 10.77 22.06
C ARG A 71 22.83 9.28 21.91
N ASP A 72 23.73 8.62 22.62
CA ASP A 72 23.57 7.20 22.83
C ASP A 72 22.25 7.02 23.60
N PHE A 73 21.44 6.07 23.14
CA PHE A 73 20.23 5.75 23.87
C PHE A 73 20.63 5.16 25.21
N ASP A 74 19.90 5.51 26.27
CA ASP A 74 20.00 4.78 27.53
C ASP A 74 19.82 3.28 27.27
N GLU A 75 20.51 2.46 28.06
CA GLU A 75 20.42 1.01 27.93
C GLU A 75 18.95 0.57 27.97
N ARG A 76 18.52 -0.20 26.96
CA ARG A 76 17.13 -0.61 26.82
C ARG A 76 16.70 -1.33 28.11
N PRO A 77 15.53 -1.02 28.70
CA PRO A 77 15.11 -1.61 29.98
C PRO A 77 15.04 -3.15 29.93
N SER A 78 14.80 -3.73 28.75
CA SER A 78 14.89 -5.18 28.54
C SER A 78 16.30 -5.75 28.74
N THR A 79 17.34 -5.01 28.37
CA THR A 79 18.74 -5.42 28.51
C THR A 79 19.17 -5.35 29.97
N ILE A 80 18.71 -4.32 30.70
CA ILE A 80 18.91 -4.18 32.14
C ILE A 80 18.24 -5.35 32.88
N ALA A 81 16.97 -5.62 32.58
CA ALA A 81 16.21 -6.72 33.20
C ALA A 81 16.85 -8.09 32.96
N ALA A 82 17.38 -8.34 31.76
CA ALA A 82 18.08 -9.58 31.44
C ALA A 82 19.37 -9.76 32.27
N ARG A 83 20.14 -8.67 32.47
CA ARG A 83 21.35 -8.67 33.30
C ARG A 83 21.02 -8.91 34.77
N GLU A 84 20.01 -8.23 35.30
CA GLU A 84 19.58 -8.40 36.70
C GLU A 84 19.06 -9.83 36.98
N ALA A 85 18.38 -10.44 36.01
CA ALA A 85 17.93 -11.83 36.12
C ALA A 85 19.10 -12.84 36.11
N ASP A 86 20.19 -12.53 35.40
CA ASP A 86 21.39 -13.37 35.35
C ASP A 86 22.24 -13.22 36.62
N VAL A 87 22.34 -12.01 37.18
CA VAL A 87 23.09 -11.73 38.42
C VAL A 87 22.40 -12.31 39.67
N ASN A 88 21.07 -12.43 39.67
CA ASN A 88 20.29 -12.99 40.78
C ASN A 88 20.13 -14.53 40.72
N ARG A 89 20.90 -15.21 39.87
CA ARG A 89 20.90 -16.67 39.69
C ARG A 89 22.12 -17.32 40.32
#